data_AF-A0A6G1IVX8-F1
#
_entry.id   AF-A0A6G1IVX8-F1
#
_cell.length_a   1.000
_cell.length_b   1.000
_cell.length_c   1.000
_cell.angle_alpha   90.00
_cell.angle_beta   90.00
_cell.angle_gamma   90.00
#
_symmetry.space_group_name_H-M   'P 1'
#
loop_
_entity.id
_entity.type
_entity.pdbx_description
1 polymer ?
#
loop_
_entity_poly.entity_id
_entity_poly.type
_entity_poly.pdbx_seq_one_letter_code
_entity_poly.pdbx_strand_id
1 'polypeptide(L)'
;MKQSTLIRRGVGLRGVDPYKVSPGYTLFAHLTSPGTVKLIDNHGQEVYRWDLPYRPGRHAQILKNGNLAYNGVHPDAPRLFPLWQKYRGGVMMEVDLHGNVISEHRDPLAHHDQHHLDNGELLYTTVEGLERKKGATVLGGIPDSEAPDGKVYADCIKHVSPSGELLWSWKAIEHLDPKNTSAVIIISRQTGEVIWHLDSTVVAQQHCASELEDGSILIFDNGTFRHHQSATYSRVIQVSRKDKSIVWEYRDPHPMTFFTPFMGGAQRLRGGNTLITEAAFGRTFEVTEKGKLVWEYVNPDFADYSGLDANEIEGYFGYPANALFRAYKYAPEQIPWLRPN
;
A
#
# COMPACT_ATOMS: atom_id res chain seq x y z
N MET A 1 24.97 19.39 11.48
CA MET A 1 23.49 19.53 11.31
C MET A 1 22.98 18.22 10.74
N LYS A 2 21.83 17.67 11.20
CA LYS A 2 21.28 16.43 10.59
C LYS A 2 20.93 16.71 9.13
N GLN A 3 21.33 15.84 8.19
CA GLN A 3 21.13 16.04 6.73
C GLN A 3 19.65 15.96 6.32
N SER A 4 18.90 15.03 6.92
CA SER A 4 17.47 14.82 6.63
C SER A 4 16.60 15.98 7.11
N THR A 5 15.88 16.60 6.19
CA THR A 5 14.88 17.64 6.46
C THR A 5 13.72 17.10 7.31
N LEU A 6 13.34 15.84 7.12
CA LEU A 6 12.26 15.19 7.88
C LEU A 6 12.59 15.17 9.37
N ILE A 7 13.81 14.75 9.72
CA ILE A 7 14.24 14.72 11.12
C ILE A 7 14.26 16.13 11.72
N ARG A 8 14.70 17.15 10.95
CA ARG A 8 14.73 18.54 11.42
C ARG A 8 13.33 19.13 11.62
N ARG A 9 12.32 18.69 10.85
CA ARG A 9 10.92 19.11 11.00
C ARG A 9 10.19 18.38 12.14
N GLY A 10 10.80 17.34 12.70
CA GLY A 10 10.32 16.58 13.85
C GLY A 10 9.65 15.27 13.44
N VAL A 11 9.85 14.24 14.27
CA VAL A 11 9.36 12.87 14.09
C VAL A 11 8.61 12.41 15.36
N GLY A 12 7.99 11.23 15.31
CA GLY A 12 7.10 10.73 16.35
C GLY A 12 5.72 11.40 16.31
N LEU A 13 5.04 11.45 17.44
CA LEU A 13 3.76 12.16 17.57
C LEU A 13 3.96 13.67 17.29
N ARG A 14 3.17 14.20 16.36
CA ARG A 14 3.21 15.63 15.97
C ARG A 14 2.00 16.40 16.51
N GLY A 15 0.87 15.73 16.71
CA GLY A 15 -0.31 16.33 17.30
C GLY A 15 -1.40 15.30 17.56
N VAL A 16 -2.24 15.57 18.57
CA VAL A 16 -3.42 14.77 18.91
C VAL A 16 -4.50 15.66 19.53
N ASP A 17 -5.73 15.52 19.04
CA ASP A 17 -6.96 16.04 19.64
C ASP A 17 -7.64 14.85 20.35
N PRO A 18 -7.45 14.67 21.67
CA PRO A 18 -7.84 13.45 22.39
C PRO A 18 -9.37 13.25 22.42
N TYR A 19 -10.15 14.28 22.09
CA TYR A 19 -11.61 14.21 22.06
C TYR A 19 -12.16 13.84 20.69
N LYS A 20 -11.32 13.86 19.64
CA LYS A 20 -11.77 13.65 18.25
C LYS A 20 -11.04 12.53 17.54
N VAL A 21 -9.82 12.21 17.95
CA VAL A 21 -9.10 11.05 17.42
C VAL A 21 -9.87 9.77 17.71
N SER A 22 -9.98 8.87 16.74
CA SER A 22 -10.56 7.56 16.94
C SER A 22 -9.72 6.79 17.99
N PRO A 23 -10.35 6.09 18.96
CA PRO A 23 -9.61 5.26 19.90
C PRO A 23 -8.96 4.09 19.17
N GLY A 24 -7.84 3.59 19.71
CA GLY A 24 -7.19 2.38 19.20
C GLY A 24 -5.72 2.55 18.89
N TYR A 25 -5.24 1.71 17.98
CA TYR A 25 -3.82 1.50 17.71
C TYR A 25 -3.53 1.53 16.21
N THR A 26 -2.41 2.16 15.81
CA THR A 26 -1.99 2.26 14.42
C THR A 26 -0.84 1.30 14.11
N LEU A 27 -1.10 0.36 13.21
CA LEU A 27 -0.16 -0.65 12.70
C LEU A 27 0.53 -0.12 11.44
N PHE A 28 1.83 -0.29 11.33
CA PHE A 28 2.57 -0.03 10.10
C PHE A 28 3.84 -0.88 10.00
N ALA A 29 4.27 -1.14 8.77
CA ALA A 29 5.56 -1.77 8.47
C ALA A 29 6.52 -0.71 7.92
N HIS A 30 7.72 -0.62 8.49
CA HIS A 30 8.75 0.31 7.99
C HIS A 30 9.39 -0.28 6.73
N LEU A 31 9.12 0.32 5.57
CA LEU A 31 9.40 -0.29 4.25
C LEU A 31 10.88 -0.67 4.05
N THR A 32 11.81 0.09 4.63
CA THR A 32 13.26 -0.15 4.53
C THR A 32 13.85 -0.86 5.75
N SER A 33 13.01 -1.29 6.71
CA SER A 33 13.46 -2.08 7.86
C SER A 33 13.78 -3.53 7.47
N PRO A 34 14.58 -4.26 8.28
CA PRO A 34 14.85 -5.69 8.06
C PRO A 34 13.67 -6.63 8.34
N GLY A 35 12.46 -6.12 8.58
CA GLY A 35 11.28 -6.93 8.90
C GLY A 35 10.46 -6.43 10.08
N THR A 36 10.53 -5.12 10.38
CA THR A 36 9.90 -4.56 11.57
C THR A 36 8.48 -4.08 11.26
N VAL A 37 7.52 -4.60 12.02
CA VAL A 37 6.14 -4.15 12.05
C VAL A 37 5.83 -3.62 13.44
N LYS A 38 5.30 -2.40 13.52
CA LYS A 38 5.01 -1.72 14.78
C LYS A 38 3.54 -1.45 14.92
N LEU A 39 3.10 -1.47 16.17
CA LEU A 39 1.80 -0.99 16.59
C LEU A 39 2.01 0.11 17.62
N ILE A 40 1.42 1.28 17.36
CA ILE A 40 1.51 2.44 18.26
C ILE A 40 0.14 2.83 18.80
N ASP A 41 0.10 3.38 20.00
CA ASP A 41 -1.10 4.03 20.53
C ASP A 41 -1.27 5.47 20.00
N ASN A 42 -2.36 6.13 20.39
CA ASN A 42 -2.62 7.53 20.03
C ASN A 42 -1.64 8.54 20.64
N HIS A 43 -0.85 8.13 21.64
CA HIS A 43 0.25 8.92 22.20
C HIS A 43 1.56 8.73 21.43
N GLY A 44 1.55 7.91 20.37
CA GLY A 44 2.72 7.59 19.56
C GLY A 44 3.70 6.65 20.25
N GLN A 45 3.28 5.97 21.32
CA GLN A 45 4.09 4.99 22.03
C GLN A 45 3.97 3.63 21.34
N GLU A 46 5.10 2.98 21.11
CA GLU A 46 5.14 1.59 20.64
C GLU A 46 4.56 0.67 21.73
N VAL A 47 3.42 0.06 21.43
CA VAL A 47 2.74 -0.88 22.35
C VAL A 47 2.99 -2.33 21.95
N TYR A 48 3.38 -2.55 20.69
CA TYR A 48 3.73 -3.88 20.20
C TYR A 48 4.64 -3.81 18.98
N ARG A 49 5.41 -4.88 18.77
CA ARG A 49 6.32 -5.04 17.64
C ARG A 49 6.46 -6.50 17.25
N TRP A 50 6.49 -6.73 15.94
CA TRP A 50 6.97 -7.98 15.34
C TRP A 50 8.31 -7.73 14.66
N ASP A 51 9.22 -8.70 14.80
CA ASP A 51 10.47 -8.79 14.06
C ASP A 51 10.41 -10.04 13.19
N LEU A 52 10.37 -9.83 11.87
CA LEU A 52 10.05 -10.86 10.89
C LEU A 52 11.27 -11.20 10.01
N PRO A 53 11.34 -12.41 9.44
CA PRO A 53 12.55 -12.90 8.76
C PRO A 53 12.83 -12.23 7.41
N TYR A 54 11.84 -11.53 6.85
CA TYR A 54 11.95 -10.85 5.57
C TYR A 54 11.71 -9.36 5.78
N ARG A 55 12.42 -8.51 5.05
CA ARG A 55 12.07 -7.09 4.98
C ARG A 55 10.65 -6.92 4.44
N PRO A 56 9.93 -5.84 4.80
CA PRO A 56 8.61 -5.59 4.25
C PRO A 56 8.68 -5.49 2.74
N GLY A 57 7.99 -6.41 2.08
CA GLY A 57 7.60 -6.24 0.69
C GLY A 57 6.56 -5.14 0.63
N ARG A 58 5.55 -5.17 1.51
CA ARG A 58 4.41 -4.26 1.47
C ARG A 58 3.92 -3.84 2.86
N HIS A 59 2.62 -4.00 3.08
CA HIS A 59 1.94 -3.68 4.31
C HIS A 59 1.70 -4.95 5.12
N ALA A 60 1.33 -4.74 6.38
CA ALA A 60 0.89 -5.78 7.29
C ALA A 60 -0.52 -5.43 7.77
N GLN A 61 -1.33 -6.44 8.07
CA GLN A 61 -2.67 -6.28 8.60
C GLN A 61 -2.92 -7.31 9.70
N ILE A 62 -3.62 -6.92 10.75
CA ILE A 62 -4.14 -7.85 11.75
C ILE A 62 -5.41 -8.48 11.20
N LEU A 63 -5.43 -9.81 11.15
CA LEU A 63 -6.55 -10.65 10.74
C LEU A 63 -7.60 -10.77 11.85
N LYS A 64 -8.81 -11.23 11.52
CA LYS A 64 -9.91 -11.39 12.49
C LYS A 64 -9.60 -12.36 13.63
N ASN A 65 -8.73 -13.35 13.38
CA ASN A 65 -8.27 -14.29 14.40
C ASN A 65 -7.18 -13.71 15.32
N GLY A 66 -6.72 -12.49 15.07
CA GLY A 66 -5.69 -11.79 15.85
C GLY A 66 -4.26 -11.98 15.33
N ASN A 67 -4.04 -12.86 14.35
CA ASN A 67 -2.74 -13.05 13.71
C ASN A 67 -2.39 -11.89 12.76
N LEU A 68 -1.12 -11.78 12.42
CA LEU A 68 -0.60 -10.81 11.47
C LEU A 68 -0.50 -11.44 10.08
N ALA A 69 -1.24 -10.89 9.12
CA ALA A 69 -0.94 -11.05 7.71
C ALA A 69 0.24 -10.15 7.35
N TYR A 70 1.32 -10.74 6.86
CA TYR A 70 2.53 -10.02 6.51
C TYR A 70 3.03 -10.38 5.11
N ASN A 71 3.48 -9.34 4.41
CA ASN A 71 3.90 -9.43 3.02
C ASN A 71 5.39 -9.08 2.92
N GLY A 72 6.23 -10.11 2.99
CA GLY A 72 7.68 -10.03 2.89
C GLY A 72 8.19 -10.06 1.45
N VAL A 73 9.45 -9.67 1.27
CA VAL A 73 10.13 -9.80 -0.02
C VAL A 73 10.65 -11.22 -0.24
N HIS A 74 10.35 -11.77 -1.42
CA HIS A 74 10.90 -13.05 -1.85
C HIS A 74 12.42 -12.94 -2.11
N PRO A 75 13.25 -13.82 -1.52
CA PRO A 75 14.70 -13.77 -1.73
C PRO A 75 15.06 -13.95 -3.20
N ASP A 76 14.45 -14.95 -3.85
CA ASP A 76 14.71 -15.30 -5.26
C ASP A 76 13.92 -14.48 -6.27
N ALA A 77 13.36 -13.32 -5.89
CA ALA A 77 12.63 -12.52 -6.86
C ALA A 77 13.57 -12.02 -7.98
N PRO A 78 13.15 -12.09 -9.26
CA PRO A 78 13.99 -11.68 -10.38
C PRO A 78 14.24 -10.17 -10.41
N ARG A 79 15.13 -9.72 -11.29
CA ARG A 79 15.38 -8.28 -11.58
C ARG A 79 14.75 -7.94 -12.93
N LEU A 80 13.44 -7.68 -12.93
CA LEU A 80 12.65 -7.56 -14.18
C LEU A 80 12.71 -6.19 -14.83
N PHE A 81 12.69 -5.11 -14.04
CA PHE A 81 12.69 -3.73 -14.55
C PHE A 81 13.12 -2.77 -13.44
N PRO A 82 13.44 -1.50 -13.76
CA PRO A 82 13.89 -0.53 -12.76
C PRO A 82 12.95 -0.44 -11.57
N LEU A 83 13.53 -0.34 -10.37
CA LEU A 83 12.81 -0.29 -9.10
C LEU A 83 12.01 -1.56 -8.74
N TRP A 84 12.12 -2.67 -9.49
CA TRP A 84 11.49 -3.93 -9.09
C TRP A 84 11.90 -4.36 -7.68
N GLN A 85 13.18 -4.20 -7.34
CA GLN A 85 13.68 -4.48 -5.99
C GLN A 85 12.96 -3.68 -4.91
N LYS A 86 12.52 -2.45 -5.20
CA LYS A 86 11.71 -1.65 -4.28
C LYS A 86 10.26 -2.17 -4.23
N TYR A 87 9.71 -2.54 -5.39
CA TYR A 87 8.32 -2.96 -5.54
C TYR A 87 8.09 -4.48 -5.44
N ARG A 88 9.11 -5.19 -4.98
CA ARG A 88 9.12 -6.47 -4.30
C ARG A 88 7.93 -6.93 -3.46
N GLY A 89 7.28 -8.05 -3.75
CA GLY A 89 6.59 -8.84 -2.73
C GLY A 89 7.08 -10.28 -2.73
N GLY A 90 6.16 -11.19 -2.36
CA GLY A 90 6.27 -12.60 -2.74
C GLY A 90 6.44 -13.59 -1.61
N VAL A 91 6.52 -13.16 -0.35
CA VAL A 91 6.39 -14.06 0.80
C VAL A 91 5.19 -13.61 1.63
N MET A 92 4.06 -14.26 1.42
CA MET A 92 2.79 -13.96 2.09
C MET A 92 2.68 -14.89 3.30
N MET A 93 2.80 -14.34 4.50
CA MET A 93 2.80 -15.10 5.76
C MET A 93 1.61 -14.73 6.63
N GLU A 94 1.06 -15.74 7.30
CA GLU A 94 0.31 -15.53 8.54
C GLU A 94 1.26 -15.80 9.72
N VAL A 95 1.34 -14.84 10.63
CA VAL A 95 2.26 -14.88 11.77
C VAL A 95 1.48 -14.69 13.05
N ASP A 96 1.76 -15.51 14.07
CA ASP A 96 1.11 -15.34 15.38
C ASP A 96 1.67 -14.14 16.16
N LEU A 97 1.14 -13.91 17.36
CA LEU A 97 1.61 -12.85 18.25
C LEU A 97 3.10 -13.00 18.59
N HIS A 98 3.61 -14.22 18.73
CA HIS A 98 4.99 -14.47 19.12
C HIS A 98 5.98 -14.37 17.95
N GLY A 99 5.51 -14.06 16.74
CA GLY A 99 6.36 -14.00 15.55
C GLY A 99 6.57 -15.37 14.88
N ASN A 100 5.85 -16.42 15.31
CA ASN A 100 5.93 -17.72 14.64
C ASN A 100 5.11 -17.70 13.34
N VAL A 101 5.72 -18.18 12.26
CA VAL A 101 5.04 -18.34 10.97
C VAL A 101 4.07 -19.52 11.07
N ILE A 102 2.78 -19.25 10.93
CA ILE A 102 1.70 -20.23 10.95
C ILE A 102 1.48 -20.83 9.57
N SER A 103 1.48 -19.98 8.55
CA SER A 103 1.35 -20.37 7.15
C SER A 103 2.14 -19.44 6.25
N GLU A 104 2.53 -19.94 5.07
CA GLU A 104 3.31 -19.18 4.11
C GLU A 104 2.97 -19.62 2.69
N HIS A 105 2.75 -18.63 1.81
CA HIS A 105 2.69 -18.81 0.35
C HIS A 105 3.77 -17.98 -0.32
N ARG A 106 4.35 -18.52 -1.40
CA ARG A 106 5.46 -17.89 -2.12
C ARG A 106 5.15 -17.72 -3.61
N ASP A 107 5.39 -16.52 -4.13
CA ASP A 107 5.45 -16.26 -5.57
C ASP A 107 6.54 -15.20 -5.82
N PRO A 108 7.69 -15.54 -6.44
CA PRO A 108 8.78 -14.60 -6.69
C PRO A 108 8.40 -13.48 -7.67
N LEU A 109 7.28 -13.60 -8.40
CA LEU A 109 6.77 -12.59 -9.31
C LEU A 109 5.72 -11.69 -8.65
N ALA A 110 5.32 -11.96 -7.40
CA ALA A 110 4.33 -11.15 -6.72
C ALA A 110 4.88 -9.77 -6.32
N HIS A 111 4.00 -8.78 -6.37
CA HIS A 111 4.30 -7.37 -6.11
C HIS A 111 3.10 -6.66 -5.49
N HIS A 112 3.20 -5.35 -5.33
CA HIS A 112 2.14 -4.36 -5.06
C HIS A 112 1.13 -4.63 -3.94
N ASP A 113 0.22 -5.58 -4.09
CA ASP A 113 -0.81 -5.88 -3.08
C ASP A 113 -1.06 -7.38 -2.91
N GLN A 114 -1.34 -7.77 -1.67
CA GLN A 114 -1.58 -9.14 -1.23
C GLN A 114 -2.63 -9.08 -0.10
N HIS A 115 -3.79 -9.66 -0.36
CA HIS A 115 -4.92 -9.68 0.54
C HIS A 115 -5.13 -11.10 1.08
N HIS A 116 -5.11 -11.21 2.40
CA HIS A 116 -5.36 -12.43 3.14
C HIS A 116 -6.84 -12.49 3.49
N LEU A 117 -7.54 -13.49 2.98
CA LEU A 117 -8.95 -13.72 3.25
C LEU A 117 -9.13 -14.49 4.57
N ASP A 118 -10.28 -14.33 5.23
CA ASP A 118 -10.55 -14.94 6.55
C ASP A 118 -10.50 -16.48 6.55
N ASN A 119 -10.63 -17.11 5.37
CA ASN A 119 -10.58 -18.56 5.17
C ASN A 119 -9.17 -19.08 4.83
N GLY A 120 -8.14 -18.22 4.88
CA GLY A 120 -6.76 -18.55 4.52
C GLY A 120 -6.46 -18.53 3.02
N GLU A 121 -7.44 -18.21 2.17
CA GLU A 121 -7.19 -17.96 0.76
C GLU A 121 -6.43 -16.64 0.57
N LEU A 122 -5.68 -16.52 -0.53
CA LEU A 122 -4.88 -15.34 -0.84
C LEU A 122 -5.25 -14.77 -2.20
N LEU A 123 -5.57 -13.47 -2.24
CA LEU A 123 -5.74 -12.71 -3.47
C LEU A 123 -4.59 -11.71 -3.61
N TYR A 124 -3.76 -11.84 -4.63
CA TYR A 124 -2.54 -11.05 -4.76
C TYR A 124 -2.22 -10.67 -6.20
N THR A 125 -1.44 -9.60 -6.35
CA THR A 125 -0.91 -9.15 -7.65
C THR A 125 0.46 -9.77 -7.94
N THR A 126 0.65 -10.19 -9.19
CA THR A 126 1.88 -10.80 -9.71
C THR A 126 2.05 -10.41 -11.17
N VAL A 127 3.21 -10.66 -11.77
CA VAL A 127 3.43 -10.42 -13.19
C VAL A 127 3.52 -11.70 -14.00
N GLU A 128 3.14 -11.62 -15.27
CA GLU A 128 3.39 -12.67 -16.27
C GLU A 128 4.04 -12.09 -17.53
N GLY A 129 5.04 -12.79 -18.05
CA GLY A 129 5.73 -12.38 -19.28
C GLY A 129 4.84 -12.57 -20.51
N LEU A 130 4.72 -11.52 -21.32
CA LEU A 130 3.90 -11.51 -22.52
C LEU A 130 4.59 -12.19 -23.71
N GLU A 131 3.78 -12.78 -24.58
CA GLU A 131 4.22 -13.11 -25.93
C GLU A 131 4.64 -11.86 -26.69
N ARG A 132 5.66 -11.99 -27.55
CA ARG A 132 6.26 -10.86 -28.29
C ARG A 132 5.23 -9.97 -28.99
N LYS A 133 4.23 -10.56 -29.65
CA LYS A 133 3.19 -9.81 -30.37
C LYS A 133 2.35 -8.94 -29.42
N LYS A 134 2.04 -9.43 -28.23
CA LYS A 134 1.26 -8.70 -27.22
C LYS A 134 2.12 -7.70 -26.46
N GLY A 135 3.38 -8.05 -26.16
CA GLY A 135 4.35 -7.10 -25.60
C GLY A 135 4.56 -5.88 -26.50
N ALA A 136 4.58 -6.08 -27.83
CA ALA A 136 4.72 -4.99 -28.81
C ALA A 136 3.55 -3.99 -28.85
N THR A 137 2.43 -4.27 -28.18
CA THR A 137 1.32 -3.30 -28.07
C THR A 137 1.50 -2.32 -26.93
N VAL A 138 2.42 -2.60 -26.00
CA VAL A 138 2.77 -1.68 -24.91
C VAL A 138 3.65 -0.57 -25.49
N LEU A 139 3.20 0.67 -25.30
CA LEU A 139 3.89 1.85 -25.84
C LEU A 139 4.67 2.56 -24.74
N GLY A 140 5.77 3.20 -25.12
CA GLY A 140 6.65 3.89 -24.18
C GLY A 140 7.66 2.95 -23.54
N GLY A 141 7.99 3.19 -22.28
CA GLY A 141 9.08 2.52 -21.58
C GLY A 141 10.38 3.32 -21.61
N ILE A 142 11.34 2.88 -20.81
CA ILE A 142 12.68 3.46 -20.73
C ILE A 142 13.59 2.55 -21.57
N PRO A 143 14.23 3.04 -22.65
CA PRO A 143 15.20 2.24 -23.39
C PRO A 143 16.29 1.68 -22.48
N ASP A 144 16.81 0.50 -22.79
CA ASP A 144 17.87 -0.19 -22.05
C ASP A 144 17.48 -0.61 -20.62
N SER A 145 16.17 -0.73 -20.35
CA SER A 145 15.60 -1.16 -19.07
C SER A 145 14.76 -2.43 -19.15
N GLU A 146 14.86 -3.14 -20.27
CA GLU A 146 14.13 -4.36 -20.56
C GLU A 146 14.49 -5.49 -19.57
N ALA A 147 13.54 -6.39 -19.35
CA ALA A 147 13.80 -7.59 -18.55
C ALA A 147 14.90 -8.45 -19.19
N PRO A 148 15.69 -9.20 -18.39
CA PRO A 148 16.79 -10.03 -18.90
C PRO A 148 16.37 -11.07 -19.94
N ASP A 149 15.11 -11.50 -19.93
CA ASP A 149 14.55 -12.45 -20.90
C ASP A 149 13.93 -11.77 -22.14
N GLY A 150 14.04 -10.44 -22.23
CA GLY A 150 13.54 -9.62 -23.33
C GLY A 150 12.02 -9.49 -23.39
N LYS A 151 11.29 -9.93 -22.36
CA LYS A 151 9.82 -9.86 -22.34
C LYS A 151 9.32 -8.58 -21.71
N VAL A 152 8.16 -8.14 -22.19
CA VAL A 152 7.30 -7.19 -21.49
C VAL A 152 6.43 -7.99 -20.52
N TYR A 153 6.22 -7.48 -19.32
CA TYR A 153 5.42 -8.13 -18.29
C TYR A 153 4.08 -7.42 -18.11
N ALA A 154 3.02 -8.18 -17.88
CA ALA A 154 1.70 -7.65 -17.55
C ALA A 154 1.32 -7.97 -16.11
N ASP A 155 0.66 -7.02 -15.46
CA ASP A 155 0.05 -7.22 -14.15
C ASP A 155 -1.07 -8.26 -14.23
N CYS A 156 -1.04 -9.17 -13.29
CA CYS A 156 -1.97 -10.26 -13.10
C CYS A 156 -2.47 -10.27 -11.66
N ILE A 157 -3.66 -10.79 -11.45
CA ILE A 157 -4.21 -11.12 -10.14
C ILE A 157 -4.30 -12.64 -10.08
N LYS A 158 -3.87 -13.22 -8.96
CA LYS A 158 -4.08 -14.63 -8.64
C LYS A 158 -4.87 -14.73 -7.34
N HIS A 159 -5.80 -15.67 -7.32
CA HIS A 159 -6.49 -16.14 -6.14
C HIS A 159 -6.09 -17.60 -5.89
N VAL A 160 -5.55 -17.90 -4.71
CA VAL A 160 -5.08 -19.25 -4.37
C VAL A 160 -5.72 -19.75 -3.09
N SER A 161 -5.85 -21.08 -2.99
CA SER A 161 -6.27 -21.76 -1.77
C SER A 161 -5.22 -21.61 -0.66
N PRO A 162 -5.53 -21.98 0.60
CA PRO A 162 -4.53 -22.03 1.66
C PRO A 162 -3.36 -22.98 1.38
N SER A 163 -3.53 -23.97 0.49
CA SER A 163 -2.47 -24.88 0.05
C SER A 163 -1.68 -24.38 -1.17
N GLY A 164 -2.02 -23.19 -1.69
CA GLY A 164 -1.37 -22.59 -2.87
C GLY A 164 -1.92 -23.04 -4.22
N GLU A 165 -3.03 -23.79 -4.25
CA GLU A 165 -3.69 -24.18 -5.50
C GLU A 165 -4.31 -22.93 -6.17
N LEU A 166 -4.11 -22.78 -7.48
CA LEU A 166 -4.72 -21.68 -8.24
C LEU A 166 -6.23 -21.88 -8.36
N LEU A 167 -7.00 -20.97 -7.75
CA LEU A 167 -8.46 -20.98 -7.79
C LEU A 167 -9.01 -20.06 -8.89
N TRP A 168 -8.33 -18.95 -9.16
CA TRP A 168 -8.72 -17.99 -10.18
C TRP A 168 -7.54 -17.08 -10.56
N SER A 169 -7.51 -16.62 -11.81
CA SER A 169 -6.53 -15.64 -12.27
C SER A 169 -7.13 -14.66 -13.26
N TRP A 170 -6.53 -13.47 -13.36
CA TRP A 170 -6.93 -12.44 -14.29
C TRP A 170 -5.72 -11.62 -14.73
N LYS A 171 -5.67 -11.26 -16.02
CA LYS A 171 -4.50 -10.59 -16.61
C LYS A 171 -4.91 -9.25 -17.20
N ALA A 172 -4.35 -8.15 -16.68
CA ALA A 172 -4.78 -6.80 -17.04
C ALA A 172 -4.77 -6.53 -18.55
N ILE A 173 -3.73 -6.99 -19.24
CA ILE A 173 -3.53 -6.78 -20.69
C ILE A 173 -4.60 -7.47 -21.56
N GLU A 174 -5.45 -8.34 -20.99
CA GLU A 174 -6.57 -8.98 -21.70
C GLU A 174 -7.84 -8.15 -21.67
N HIS A 175 -7.94 -7.20 -20.75
CA HIS A 175 -9.18 -6.47 -20.47
C HIS A 175 -9.04 -4.96 -20.49
N LEU A 176 -7.81 -4.43 -20.37
CA LEU A 176 -7.52 -3.00 -20.27
C LEU A 176 -6.65 -2.53 -21.43
N ASP A 177 -6.86 -1.28 -21.87
CA ASP A 177 -5.99 -0.62 -22.84
C ASP A 177 -4.68 -0.20 -22.16
N PRO A 178 -3.51 -0.73 -22.58
CA PRO A 178 -2.22 -0.38 -21.99
C PRO A 178 -1.85 1.11 -22.11
N LYS A 179 -2.57 1.89 -22.91
CA LYS A 179 -2.38 3.35 -23.02
C LYS A 179 -2.97 4.13 -21.84
N ASN A 180 -3.90 3.55 -21.09
CA ASN A 180 -4.54 4.22 -19.96
C ASN A 180 -4.43 3.38 -18.68
N THR A 181 -3.47 3.73 -17.84
CA THR A 181 -3.11 2.94 -16.65
C THR A 181 -3.60 3.55 -15.33
N SER A 182 -4.07 4.80 -15.33
CA SER A 182 -4.72 5.38 -14.13
C SER A 182 -6.20 5.03 -14.14
N ALA A 183 -6.53 3.93 -13.48
CA ALA A 183 -7.91 3.47 -13.37
C ALA A 183 -8.19 2.73 -12.06
N VAL A 184 -9.44 2.80 -11.60
CA VAL A 184 -10.00 1.90 -10.59
C VAL A 184 -11.12 1.10 -11.24
N ILE A 185 -11.04 -0.22 -11.14
CA ILE A 185 -12.01 -1.14 -11.75
C ILE A 185 -12.62 -2.09 -10.72
N ILE A 186 -13.83 -2.57 -11.02
CA ILE A 186 -14.43 -3.71 -10.32
C ILE A 186 -14.59 -4.84 -11.34
N ILE A 187 -14.08 -6.01 -10.98
CA ILE A 187 -14.10 -7.20 -11.84
C ILE A 187 -15.15 -8.16 -11.30
N SER A 188 -16.02 -8.67 -12.17
CA SER A 188 -16.89 -9.79 -11.85
C SER A 188 -16.05 -11.07 -11.73
N ARG A 189 -15.98 -11.65 -10.54
CA ARG A 189 -15.24 -12.91 -10.31
C ARG A 189 -15.77 -14.07 -11.17
N GLN A 190 -17.08 -14.09 -11.45
CA GLN A 190 -17.71 -15.18 -12.20
C GLN A 190 -17.37 -15.14 -13.70
N THR A 191 -17.22 -13.94 -14.26
CA THR A 191 -17.06 -13.77 -15.71
C THR A 191 -15.69 -13.23 -16.13
N GLY A 192 -14.92 -12.65 -15.21
CA GLY A 192 -13.67 -11.93 -15.52
C GLY A 192 -13.89 -10.54 -16.13
N GLU A 193 -15.13 -10.13 -16.35
CA GLU A 193 -15.47 -8.86 -17.00
C GLU A 193 -15.32 -7.67 -16.04
N VAL A 194 -14.87 -6.54 -16.59
CA VAL A 194 -14.87 -5.25 -15.88
C VAL A 194 -16.29 -4.71 -15.83
N ILE A 195 -16.92 -4.73 -14.65
CA ILE A 195 -18.31 -4.31 -14.45
C ILE A 195 -18.45 -2.85 -13.97
N TRP A 196 -17.33 -2.23 -13.60
CA TRP A 196 -17.26 -0.82 -13.23
C TRP A 196 -15.85 -0.30 -13.50
N HIS A 197 -15.75 0.92 -14.00
CA HIS A 197 -14.48 1.54 -14.39
C HIS A 197 -14.49 3.05 -14.13
N LEU A 198 -13.58 3.52 -13.30
CA LEU A 198 -13.26 4.92 -13.06
C LEU A 198 -11.88 5.20 -13.67
N ASP A 199 -11.81 6.15 -14.60
CA ASP A 199 -10.62 6.36 -15.43
C ASP A 199 -9.77 7.57 -15.00
N SER A 200 -8.76 7.85 -15.82
CA SER A 200 -7.77 8.90 -15.57
C SER A 200 -8.35 10.31 -15.50
N THR A 201 -9.57 10.54 -15.99
CA THR A 201 -10.24 11.84 -15.87
C THR A 201 -10.59 12.18 -14.42
N VAL A 202 -10.69 11.17 -13.56
CA VAL A 202 -10.98 11.34 -12.13
C VAL A 202 -9.75 11.08 -11.26
N VAL A 203 -9.04 9.98 -11.50
CA VAL A 203 -7.89 9.54 -10.67
C VAL A 203 -6.57 9.65 -11.42
N ALA A 204 -5.48 9.85 -10.70
CA ALA A 204 -4.15 9.84 -11.31
C ALA A 204 -3.13 9.16 -10.39
N GLN A 205 -2.54 8.06 -10.89
CA GLN A 205 -1.52 7.28 -10.17
C GLN A 205 -1.98 6.81 -8.77
N GLN A 206 -3.28 6.54 -8.63
CA GLN A 206 -3.98 6.22 -7.39
C GLN A 206 -3.59 4.88 -6.76
N HIS A 207 -3.81 4.76 -5.46
CA HIS A 207 -3.53 3.59 -4.64
C HIS A 207 -4.67 3.31 -3.67
N CYS A 208 -4.66 2.11 -3.10
CA CYS A 208 -5.48 1.74 -1.94
C CYS A 208 -6.99 1.99 -2.14
N ALA A 209 -7.53 1.54 -3.28
CA ALA A 209 -8.98 1.56 -3.50
C ALA A 209 -9.65 0.50 -2.61
N SER A 210 -10.63 0.90 -1.82
CA SER A 210 -11.39 0.01 -0.94
C SER A 210 -12.87 0.35 -0.97
N GLU A 211 -13.73 -0.67 -1.07
CA GLU A 211 -15.18 -0.51 -0.95
C GLU A 211 -15.59 -0.26 0.51
N LEU A 212 -16.49 0.70 0.72
CA LEU A 212 -17.09 1.03 2.01
C LEU A 212 -18.44 0.32 2.20
N GLU A 213 -19.01 0.37 3.41
CA GLU A 213 -20.27 -0.30 3.75
C GLU A 213 -21.47 0.16 2.89
N ASP A 214 -21.47 1.41 2.44
CA ASP A 214 -22.50 1.97 1.54
C ASP A 214 -22.26 1.62 0.06
N GLY A 215 -21.23 0.82 -0.23
CA GLY A 215 -20.79 0.44 -1.56
C GLY A 215 -19.97 1.51 -2.28
N SER A 216 -19.77 2.71 -1.74
CA SER A 216 -18.87 3.69 -2.36
C SER A 216 -17.40 3.25 -2.25
N ILE A 217 -16.53 3.80 -3.11
CA ILE A 217 -15.12 3.43 -3.15
C ILE A 217 -14.27 4.56 -2.56
N LEU A 218 -13.54 4.28 -1.49
CA LEU A 218 -12.52 5.16 -0.95
C LEU A 218 -11.21 4.93 -1.70
N ILE A 219 -10.55 6.01 -2.15
CA ILE A 219 -9.37 5.94 -3.00
C ILE A 219 -8.34 6.96 -2.50
N PHE A 220 -7.09 6.53 -2.36
CA PHE A 220 -5.96 7.44 -2.21
C PHE A 220 -5.47 7.85 -3.59
N ASP A 221 -5.64 9.10 -3.97
CA ASP A 221 -5.37 9.60 -5.32
C ASP A 221 -4.12 10.49 -5.30
N ASN A 222 -2.99 9.91 -5.72
CA ASN A 222 -1.67 10.52 -5.60
C ASN A 222 -1.53 11.82 -6.40
N GLY A 223 -2.18 11.90 -7.56
CA GLY A 223 -2.27 13.11 -8.37
C GLY A 223 -1.10 13.37 -9.30
N THR A 224 -0.13 12.45 -9.38
CA THR A 224 0.98 12.54 -10.33
C THR A 224 0.44 12.48 -11.76
N PHE A 225 0.69 13.52 -12.56
CA PHE A 225 0.15 13.72 -13.92
C PHE A 225 -1.37 13.90 -14.03
N ARG A 226 -2.04 14.35 -12.96
CA ARG A 226 -3.47 14.67 -12.99
C ARG A 226 -3.80 15.67 -14.11
N HIS A 227 -4.83 15.38 -14.89
CA HIS A 227 -5.27 16.25 -15.98
C HIS A 227 -5.64 17.66 -15.47
N HIS A 228 -5.33 18.66 -16.29
CA HIS A 228 -5.67 20.07 -16.08
C HIS A 228 -5.15 20.66 -14.76
N GLN A 229 -4.13 20.05 -14.14
CA GLN A 229 -3.49 20.55 -12.93
C GLN A 229 -2.00 20.69 -13.13
N SER A 230 -1.47 21.89 -12.88
CA SER A 230 -0.03 22.15 -12.99
C SER A 230 0.72 21.86 -11.70
N ALA A 231 0.06 22.03 -10.54
CA ALA A 231 0.63 21.69 -9.25
C ALA A 231 0.18 20.28 -8.83
N THR A 232 1.15 19.44 -8.46
CA THR A 232 0.89 18.09 -7.96
C THR A 232 0.49 18.12 -6.49
N TYR A 233 -0.56 17.40 -6.13
CA TYR A 233 -1.01 17.20 -4.76
C TYR A 233 -1.73 15.85 -4.64
N SER A 234 -1.66 15.25 -3.45
CA SER A 234 -2.42 14.06 -3.13
C SER A 234 -3.76 14.43 -2.51
N ARG A 235 -4.75 13.57 -2.70
CA ARG A 235 -6.07 13.67 -2.08
C ARG A 235 -6.60 12.29 -1.73
N VAL A 236 -7.58 12.24 -0.85
CA VAL A 236 -8.39 11.04 -0.61
C VAL A 236 -9.80 11.35 -1.07
N ILE A 237 -10.37 10.50 -1.91
CA ILE A 237 -11.72 10.68 -2.45
C ILE A 237 -12.59 9.48 -2.12
N GLN A 238 -13.87 9.73 -1.87
CA GLN A 238 -14.91 8.72 -1.80
C GLN A 238 -15.78 8.88 -3.05
N VAL A 239 -15.91 7.82 -3.83
CA VAL A 239 -16.58 7.84 -5.14
C VAL A 239 -17.82 6.95 -5.10
N SER A 240 -18.96 7.51 -5.47
CA SER A 240 -20.21 6.78 -5.63
C SER A 240 -20.09 5.74 -6.76
N ARG A 241 -20.45 4.48 -6.49
CA ARG A 241 -20.49 3.45 -7.55
C ARG A 241 -21.56 3.73 -8.59
N LYS A 242 -22.67 4.36 -8.21
CA LYS A 242 -23.86 4.54 -9.06
C LYS A 242 -23.60 5.49 -10.23
N ASP A 243 -22.98 6.63 -9.94
CA ASP A 243 -22.81 7.73 -10.90
C ASP A 243 -21.37 8.22 -11.00
N LYS A 244 -20.43 7.60 -10.27
CA LYS A 244 -19.00 7.94 -10.27
C LYS A 244 -18.70 9.35 -9.78
N SER A 245 -19.65 9.99 -9.09
CA SER A 245 -19.44 11.29 -8.46
C SER A 245 -18.53 11.16 -7.24
N ILE A 246 -17.67 12.17 -7.02
CA ILE A 246 -16.91 12.30 -5.77
C ILE A 246 -17.87 12.83 -4.71
N VAL A 247 -18.24 11.99 -3.74
CA VAL A 247 -19.20 12.32 -2.67
C VAL A 247 -18.51 12.85 -1.41
N TRP A 248 -17.20 12.62 -1.27
CA TRP A 248 -16.36 13.20 -0.23
C TRP A 248 -14.93 13.33 -0.75
N GLU A 249 -14.24 14.40 -0.35
CA GLU A 249 -12.84 14.63 -0.65
C GLU A 249 -12.13 15.20 0.58
N TYR A 250 -10.94 14.65 0.86
CA TYR A 250 -9.93 15.33 1.64
C TYR A 250 -8.74 15.71 0.76
N ARG A 251 -8.37 16.98 0.82
CA ARG A 251 -7.08 17.52 0.36
C ARG A 251 -6.58 18.51 1.39
N ASP A 252 -5.27 18.67 1.49
CA ASP A 252 -4.73 19.73 2.33
C ASP A 252 -5.12 21.10 1.75
N PRO A 253 -5.63 22.05 2.57
CA PRO A 253 -5.89 23.42 2.13
C PRO A 253 -4.68 24.10 1.51
N HIS A 254 -3.46 23.69 1.89
CA HIS A 254 -2.23 24.04 1.21
C HIS A 254 -1.75 22.83 0.39
N PRO A 255 -2.00 22.78 -0.94
CA PRO A 255 -1.72 21.58 -1.74
C PRO A 255 -0.27 21.07 -1.69
N MET A 256 0.67 21.95 -1.36
CA MET A 256 2.10 21.64 -1.29
C MET A 256 2.52 20.92 0.00
N THR A 257 1.65 20.81 1.01
CA THR A 257 1.98 20.16 2.30
C THR A 257 1.49 18.73 2.42
N PHE A 258 0.77 18.22 1.41
CA PHE A 258 0.38 16.83 1.32
C PHE A 258 0.54 16.32 -0.11
N PHE A 259 1.63 15.59 -0.35
CA PHE A 259 1.89 14.98 -1.64
C PHE A 259 2.85 13.80 -1.50
N THR A 260 2.36 12.61 -1.81
CA THR A 260 3.21 11.44 -2.05
C THR A 260 2.96 10.95 -3.48
N PRO A 261 3.98 10.91 -4.36
CA PRO A 261 3.78 10.64 -5.78
C PRO A 261 3.44 9.17 -6.10
N PHE A 262 3.69 8.28 -5.15
CA PHE A 262 3.47 6.84 -5.22
C PHE A 262 3.08 6.28 -3.85
N MET A 263 2.55 5.06 -3.83
CA MET A 263 2.12 4.37 -2.61
C MET A 263 1.09 5.20 -1.83
N GLY A 264 0.93 4.91 -0.54
CA GLY A 264 -0.02 5.58 0.33
C GLY A 264 -1.29 4.78 0.49
N GLY A 265 -2.11 5.23 1.43
CA GLY A 265 -3.32 4.54 1.79
C GLY A 265 -4.29 5.42 2.56
N ALA A 266 -5.55 5.03 2.50
CA ALA A 266 -6.61 5.63 3.29
C ALA A 266 -7.48 4.52 3.88
N GLN A 267 -7.92 4.72 5.12
CA GLN A 267 -8.84 3.82 5.80
C GLN A 267 -9.92 4.65 6.46
N ARG A 268 -11.18 4.44 6.06
CA ARG A 268 -12.33 4.98 6.79
C ARG A 268 -12.45 4.22 8.11
N LEU A 269 -12.45 4.94 9.21
CA LEU A 269 -12.52 4.41 10.56
C LEU A 269 -13.97 4.41 11.06
N ARG A 270 -14.23 3.57 12.07
CA ARG A 270 -15.49 3.61 12.82
C ARG A 270 -15.65 5.00 13.45
N GLY A 271 -16.82 5.62 13.23
CA GLY A 271 -17.10 6.99 13.65
C GLY A 271 -16.82 8.08 12.60
N GLY A 272 -16.40 7.69 11.39
CA GLY A 272 -16.37 8.59 10.23
C GLY A 272 -15.01 9.23 9.92
N ASN A 273 -14.08 9.23 10.88
CA ASN A 273 -12.73 9.72 10.65
C ASN A 273 -12.01 8.87 9.59
N THR A 274 -11.01 9.45 8.92
CA THR A 274 -10.19 8.75 7.93
C THR A 274 -8.72 8.81 8.33
N LEU A 275 -8.10 7.64 8.48
CA LEU A 275 -6.65 7.50 8.60
C LEU A 275 -6.02 7.58 7.21
N ILE A 276 -4.95 8.34 7.06
CA ILE A 276 -4.29 8.63 5.79
C ILE A 276 -2.79 8.39 5.97
N THR A 277 -2.18 7.65 5.04
CA THR A 277 -0.73 7.38 5.01
C THR A 277 -0.07 8.12 3.85
N GLU A 278 0.76 9.11 4.16
CA GLU A 278 1.66 9.77 3.23
C GLU A 278 2.98 8.99 3.17
N ALA A 279 3.04 8.05 2.23
CA ALA A 279 4.04 6.99 2.19
C ALA A 279 5.49 7.48 2.12
N ALA A 280 5.82 8.37 1.19
CA ALA A 280 7.19 8.81 0.94
C ALA A 280 7.86 9.52 2.14
N PHE A 281 7.05 10.10 3.03
CA PHE A 281 7.51 10.86 4.19
C PHE A 281 7.27 10.16 5.52
N GLY A 282 6.80 8.90 5.48
CA GLY A 282 6.52 8.10 6.66
C GLY A 282 5.50 8.73 7.61
N ARG A 283 4.64 9.62 7.09
CA ARG A 283 3.64 10.36 7.87
C ARG A 283 2.31 9.63 7.79
N THR A 284 1.69 9.41 8.93
CA THR A 284 0.32 8.92 9.02
C THR A 284 -0.48 9.93 9.84
N PHE A 285 -1.66 10.27 9.39
CA PHE A 285 -2.49 11.26 10.06
C PHE A 285 -3.98 10.91 9.96
N GLU A 286 -4.77 11.47 10.86
CA GLU A 286 -6.20 11.23 10.95
C GLU A 286 -6.97 12.53 10.79
N VAL A 287 -8.01 12.49 9.96
CA VAL A 287 -8.90 13.62 9.72
C VAL A 287 -10.34 13.25 10.03
N THR A 288 -11.12 14.20 10.53
CA THR A 288 -12.56 14.03 10.67
C THR A 288 -13.26 13.99 9.31
N GLU A 289 -14.54 13.62 9.28
CA GLU A 289 -15.38 13.73 8.07
C GLU A 289 -15.38 15.15 7.46
N LYS A 290 -15.15 16.18 8.28
CA LYS A 290 -15.05 17.58 7.82
C LYS A 290 -13.63 17.98 7.40
N GLY A 291 -12.69 17.04 7.34
CA GLY A 291 -11.30 17.26 6.97
C GLY A 291 -10.44 17.93 8.05
N LYS A 292 -10.90 18.01 9.30
CA LYS A 292 -10.07 18.56 10.39
C LYS A 292 -9.01 17.52 10.78
N LEU A 293 -7.73 17.89 10.72
CA LEU A 293 -6.62 17.11 11.29
C LEU A 293 -6.79 16.97 12.81
N VAL A 294 -6.80 15.72 13.30
CA VAL A 294 -7.00 15.40 14.73
C VAL A 294 -5.91 14.51 15.30
N TRP A 295 -5.08 13.90 14.46
CA TRP A 295 -3.91 13.15 14.90
C TRP A 295 -2.86 13.12 13.80
N GLU A 296 -1.59 13.18 14.16
CA GLU A 296 -0.48 13.09 13.22
C GLU A 296 0.73 12.43 13.87
N TYR A 297 1.33 11.48 13.16
CA TYR A 297 2.54 10.79 13.52
C TYR A 297 3.48 10.69 12.32
N VAL A 298 4.78 10.82 12.56
CA VAL A 298 5.83 10.62 11.55
C VAL A 298 6.77 9.54 12.05
N ASN A 299 6.93 8.47 11.26
CA ASN A 299 7.82 7.37 11.59
C ASN A 299 9.24 7.88 11.93
N PRO A 300 9.73 7.65 13.16
CA PRO A 300 11.05 8.09 13.60
C PRO A 300 12.18 7.15 13.14
N ASP A 301 11.85 5.95 12.63
CA ASP A 301 12.84 4.98 12.19
C ASP A 301 13.26 5.26 10.75
N PHE A 302 14.56 5.36 10.51
CA PHE A 302 15.14 5.59 9.19
C PHE A 302 16.10 4.45 8.85
N ALA A 303 15.98 3.93 7.63
CA ALA A 303 16.87 2.91 7.09
C ALA A 303 17.07 3.15 5.58
N ASP A 304 18.24 2.78 5.08
CA ASP A 304 18.54 2.75 3.66
C ASP A 304 18.44 1.31 3.13
N TYR A 305 18.82 1.11 1.86
CA TYR A 305 18.81 -0.21 1.23
C TYR A 305 20.14 -0.96 1.36
N SER A 306 21.10 -0.41 2.11
CA SER A 306 22.43 -1.00 2.22
C SER A 306 22.37 -2.40 2.81
N GLY A 307 22.92 -3.37 2.08
CA GLY A 307 22.95 -4.77 2.51
C GLY A 307 21.63 -5.53 2.35
N LEU A 308 20.65 -4.99 1.63
CA LEU A 308 19.36 -5.64 1.35
C LEU A 308 19.29 -6.36 -0.02
N ASP A 309 20.46 -6.68 -0.61
CA ASP A 309 20.62 -7.25 -1.96
C ASP A 309 19.79 -6.48 -3.02
N ALA A 310 19.90 -5.15 -2.96
CA ALA A 310 19.12 -4.23 -3.76
C ALA A 310 19.99 -3.10 -4.31
N ASN A 311 21.22 -3.43 -4.75
CA ASN A 311 22.25 -2.48 -5.17
C ASN A 311 21.76 -1.46 -6.21
N GLU A 312 20.87 -1.88 -7.11
CA GLU A 312 20.28 -1.02 -8.15
C GLU A 312 19.43 0.13 -7.58
N ILE A 313 18.79 -0.04 -6.41
CA ILE A 313 18.01 1.01 -5.75
C ILE A 313 18.79 1.79 -4.70
N GLU A 314 19.94 1.29 -4.24
CA GLU A 314 20.85 2.05 -3.37
C GLU A 314 21.32 3.35 -4.05
N GLY A 315 21.57 3.32 -5.37
CA GLY A 315 21.92 4.53 -6.13
C GLY A 315 20.77 5.55 -6.24
N TYR A 316 19.52 5.09 -6.35
CA TYR A 316 18.34 5.97 -6.42
C TYR A 316 17.91 6.49 -5.03
N PHE A 317 18.16 5.71 -3.98
CA PHE A 317 17.76 5.98 -2.60
C PHE A 317 18.98 5.91 -1.66
N GLY A 318 20.04 6.63 -2.02
CA GLY A 318 21.30 6.71 -1.24
C GLY A 318 21.18 7.54 0.05
N TYR A 319 20.00 7.53 0.69
CA TYR A 319 19.71 8.24 1.92
C TYR A 319 18.80 7.40 2.82
N PRO A 320 18.94 7.50 4.16
CA PRO A 320 18.02 6.85 5.07
C PRO A 320 16.60 7.38 4.87
N ALA A 321 15.64 6.49 4.61
CA ALA A 321 14.23 6.78 4.42
C ALA A 321 13.40 6.22 5.58
N ASN A 322 12.33 6.93 5.94
CA ASN A 322 11.34 6.48 6.93
C ASN A 322 10.02 6.02 6.29
N ALA A 323 10.05 5.71 4.99
CA ALA A 323 8.86 5.47 4.19
C ALA A 323 8.00 4.32 4.75
N LEU A 324 6.69 4.50 4.66
CA LEU A 324 5.69 3.49 4.97
C LEU A 324 4.95 3.12 3.69
N PHE A 325 4.56 1.86 3.51
CA PHE A 325 3.73 1.49 2.35
C PHE A 325 2.26 1.89 2.58
N ARG A 326 1.69 1.40 3.68
CA ARG A 326 0.36 1.73 4.23
C ARG A 326 0.42 1.59 5.76
N ALA A 327 -0.55 2.19 6.44
CA ALA A 327 -0.83 1.99 7.85
C ALA A 327 -2.32 1.70 8.04
N TYR A 328 -2.66 0.98 9.11
CA TYR A 328 -4.02 0.61 9.46
C TYR A 328 -4.27 0.91 10.93
N LYS A 329 -5.45 1.44 11.26
CA LYS A 329 -5.87 1.68 12.63
C LYS A 329 -6.96 0.70 13.03
N TYR A 330 -6.79 0.16 14.23
CA TYR A 330 -7.65 -0.86 14.80
C TYR A 330 -8.20 -0.36 16.13
N ALA A 331 -9.50 -0.51 16.34
CA ALA A 331 -10.14 -0.20 17.61
C ALA A 331 -9.65 -1.16 18.72
N PRO A 332 -9.71 -0.77 20.00
CA PRO A 332 -9.25 -1.63 21.11
C PRO A 332 -9.91 -3.01 21.12
N GLU A 333 -11.18 -3.12 20.72
CA GLU A 333 -11.92 -4.39 20.69
C GLU A 333 -11.42 -5.34 19.59
N GLN A 334 -10.76 -4.82 18.56
CA GLN A 334 -10.14 -5.61 17.49
C GLN A 334 -8.77 -6.16 17.90
N ILE A 335 -8.19 -5.64 18.98
CA ILE A 335 -6.90 -6.08 19.52
C ILE A 335 -7.03 -6.39 21.02
N PRO A 336 -7.87 -7.38 21.41
CA PRO A 336 -8.22 -7.62 22.82
C PRO A 336 -7.05 -8.17 23.66
N TRP A 337 -5.98 -8.63 23.00
CA TRP A 337 -4.76 -9.11 23.64
C TRP A 337 -3.84 -7.97 24.12
N LEU A 338 -3.99 -6.76 23.58
CA LEU A 338 -3.42 -5.53 24.16
C LEU A 338 -4.40 -4.95 25.16
N ARG A 339 -4.42 -5.52 26.36
CA ARG A 339 -5.14 -4.87 27.46
C ARG A 339 -4.40 -3.57 27.81
N PRO A 340 -5.08 -2.43 27.89
CA PRO A 340 -4.49 -1.25 28.50
C PRO A 340 -4.15 -1.59 29.96
N ASN A 341 -2.92 -1.29 30.37
CA ASN A 341 -2.54 -1.32 31.78
C ASN A 341 -3.36 -0.33 32.61
#